data_AF-A0A1V6S4I4-F1
#
_entry.id   AF-A0A1V6S4I4-F1
#
_cell.length_a   1.000
_cell.length_b   1.000
_cell.length_c   1.000
_cell.angle_alpha   90.00
_cell.angle_beta   90.00
_cell.angle_gamma   90.00
#
_symmetry.space_group_name_H-M   'P 1'
#
loop_
_entity.id
_entity.type
_entity.pdbx_description
1 polymer ?
#
loop_
_entity_poly.entity_id
_entity_poly.type
_entity_poly.pdbx_seq_one_letter_code
_entity_poly.pdbx_strand_id
1 'polypeptide(L)'
;MSEPISRTEARQESADIKKKQAESLAELPPSTLHISLYMRSDPPIPNDFHWAFYLHKGTSSTPGGNKYHARGIGGWWIAGHEATTGIFAENFLCVIIQIATIPPSAHERVDEIMRSYDDSLNSIPGMTCRVWILVVLRKLIDEGLVHCDIGESEKDCFEFGNEHSATASANEQPRPVVKSRVCS
;
A
#
# COMPACT_ATOMS: atom_id res chain seq x y z
N MET A 1 27.31 -14.17 21.68
CA MET A 1 26.34 -13.61 22.63
C MET A 1 26.36 -12.11 22.42
N SER A 2 25.34 -11.55 21.79
CA SER A 2 25.23 -10.10 21.61
C SER A 2 24.80 -9.47 22.94
N GLU A 3 25.46 -8.40 23.38
CA GLU A 3 25.05 -7.65 24.57
C GLU A 3 23.64 -7.07 24.38
N PRO A 4 22.79 -7.06 25.42
CA PRO A 4 21.47 -6.48 25.32
C PRO A 4 21.57 -4.97 25.09
N ILE A 5 20.92 -4.49 24.03
CA ILE A 5 20.82 -3.06 23.69
C ILE A 5 20.27 -2.30 24.89
N SER A 6 20.90 -1.19 25.25
CA SER A 6 20.43 -0.37 26.37
C SER A 6 19.07 0.26 26.04
N ARG A 7 18.26 0.50 27.07
CA ARG A 7 16.93 1.13 26.91
C ARG A 7 17.01 2.52 26.24
N THR A 8 18.15 3.20 26.37
CA THR A 8 18.39 4.51 25.77
C THR A 8 18.66 4.38 24.27
N GLU A 9 19.47 3.41 23.85
CA GLU A 9 19.75 3.14 22.43
C GLU A 9 18.49 2.71 21.69
N ALA A 10 17.68 1.81 22.26
CA ALA A 10 16.42 1.37 21.65
C ALA A 10 15.41 2.54 21.48
N ARG A 11 15.42 3.52 22.39
CA ARG A 11 14.59 4.72 22.27
C ARG A 11 15.09 5.66 21.18
N GLN A 12 16.41 5.81 21.05
CA GLN A 12 17.01 6.63 20.00
C GLN A 12 16.73 6.03 18.63
N GLU A 13 16.94 4.71 18.47
CA GLU A 13 16.63 3.99 17.22
C GLU A 13 15.16 4.15 16.83
N SER A 14 14.23 4.01 17.79
CA SER A 14 12.80 4.23 17.54
C SER A 14 12.49 5.67 17.09
N ALA A 15 13.17 6.67 17.68
CA ALA A 15 12.99 8.08 17.30
C ALA A 15 13.53 8.34 15.88
N ASP A 16 14.68 7.76 15.54
CA ASP A 16 15.30 7.89 14.22
C ASP A 16 14.45 7.23 13.13
N ILE A 17 13.87 6.05 13.41
CA ILE A 17 12.91 5.39 12.52
C ILE A 17 11.69 6.28 12.28
N LYS A 18 11.08 6.81 13.34
CA LYS A 18 9.91 7.70 13.21
C LYS A 18 10.22 8.95 12.40
N LYS A 19 11.42 9.53 12.58
CA LYS A 19 11.87 10.68 11.80
C LYS A 19 11.97 10.32 10.31
N LYS A 20 12.64 9.22 9.96
CA LYS A 20 12.77 8.77 8.57
C LYS A 20 11.42 8.46 7.92
N GLN A 21 10.49 7.86 8.67
CA GLN A 21 9.12 7.59 8.20
C GLN A 21 8.34 8.88 7.94
N ALA A 22 8.48 9.89 8.80
CA ALA A 22 7.85 11.20 8.60
C ALA A 22 8.44 11.95 7.40
N GLU A 23 9.76 11.89 7.21
CA GLU A 23 10.45 12.44 6.04
C GLU A 23 9.95 11.76 4.75
N SER A 24 9.88 10.42 4.74
CA SER A 24 9.36 9.65 3.60
C SER A 24 7.91 10.03 3.26
N LEU A 25 7.07 10.26 4.27
CA LEU A 25 5.69 10.71 4.06
C LEU A 25 5.61 12.12 3.48
N ALA A 26 6.49 13.03 3.92
CA ALA A 26 6.54 14.40 3.42
C ALA A 26 7.06 14.50 1.97
N GLU A 27 7.88 13.53 1.55
CA GLU A 27 8.42 13.44 0.19
C GLU A 27 7.46 12.81 -0.82
N LEU A 28 6.40 12.14 -0.37
CA LEU A 28 5.37 11.62 -1.27
C LEU A 28 4.71 12.78 -2.02
N PRO A 29 4.67 12.74 -3.37
CA PRO A 29 3.98 13.77 -4.12
C PRO A 29 2.48 13.76 -3.75
N PRO A 30 1.87 14.92 -3.45
CA PRO A 30 0.44 14.99 -3.19
C PRO A 30 -0.38 14.40 -4.35
N SER A 31 -1.59 13.94 -4.04
CA SER A 31 -2.55 13.50 -5.05
C SER A 31 -2.06 12.33 -5.89
N THR A 32 -1.36 11.37 -5.26
CA THR A 32 -0.84 10.16 -5.91
C THR A 32 -1.54 8.92 -5.39
N LEU A 33 -1.90 8.03 -6.32
CA LEU A 33 -2.48 6.73 -6.01
C LEU A 33 -1.40 5.66 -6.06
N HIS A 34 -1.39 4.79 -5.06
CA HIS A 34 -0.41 3.73 -4.90
C HIS A 34 -1.08 2.38 -4.64
N ILE A 35 -0.37 1.31 -4.97
CA ILE A 35 -0.59 -0.04 -4.43
C ILE A 35 0.48 -0.29 -3.37
N SER A 36 0.05 -0.62 -2.15
CA SER A 36 0.93 -1.00 -1.04
C SER A 36 0.90 -2.50 -0.84
N LEU A 37 2.08 -3.10 -0.73
CA LEU A 37 2.24 -4.53 -0.47
C LEU A 37 2.75 -4.78 0.95
N TYR A 38 2.23 -5.83 1.58
CA TYR A 38 2.58 -6.24 2.93
C TYR A 38 2.96 -7.72 2.95
N MET A 39 4.01 -8.07 3.70
CA MET A 39 4.41 -9.46 3.88
C MET A 39 3.32 -10.26 4.60
N ARG A 40 3.16 -11.53 4.21
CA ARG A 40 2.26 -12.49 4.87
C ARG A 40 2.99 -13.57 5.67
N SER A 41 4.29 -13.71 5.46
CA SER A 41 5.11 -14.74 6.11
C SER A 41 6.52 -14.22 6.42
N ASP A 42 7.15 -14.85 7.40
CA ASP A 42 8.57 -14.71 7.71
C ASP A 42 9.13 -16.13 7.96
N PRO A 43 9.96 -16.69 7.05
CA PRO A 43 10.57 -16.05 5.89
C PRO A 43 9.56 -15.71 4.76
N PRO A 44 9.85 -14.72 3.89
CA PRO A 44 8.97 -14.35 2.80
C PRO A 44 8.75 -15.47 1.77
N ILE A 45 7.50 -15.63 1.33
CA ILE A 45 7.12 -16.52 0.23
C ILE A 45 6.96 -15.67 -1.05
N PRO A 46 7.58 -16.06 -2.19
CA PRO A 46 7.44 -15.31 -3.43
C PRO A 46 5.98 -15.14 -3.85
N ASN A 47 5.62 -13.92 -4.28
CA ASN A 47 4.28 -13.54 -4.74
C ASN A 47 3.16 -13.67 -3.68
N ASP A 48 3.49 -13.84 -2.40
CA ASP A 48 2.50 -13.93 -1.31
C ASP A 48 2.46 -12.65 -0.46
N PHE A 49 1.64 -11.70 -0.93
CA PHE A 49 1.50 -10.39 -0.29
C PHE A 49 0.04 -10.11 0.09
N HIS A 50 -0.18 -9.31 1.13
CA HIS A 50 -1.43 -8.57 1.28
C HIS A 50 -1.33 -7.27 0.50
N TRP A 51 -2.44 -6.84 -0.10
CA TRP A 51 -2.48 -5.70 -1.02
C TRP A 51 -3.50 -4.69 -0.52
N ALA A 52 -3.17 -3.40 -0.65
CA ALA A 52 -4.06 -2.28 -0.37
C ALA A 52 -3.82 -1.17 -1.40
N PHE A 53 -4.82 -0.34 -1.66
CA PHE A 53 -4.60 0.96 -2.28
C PHE A 53 -4.25 2.00 -1.20
N TYR A 54 -3.45 2.98 -1.59
CA TYR A 54 -3.20 4.18 -0.80
C TYR A 54 -3.29 5.42 -1.70
N LEU A 55 -4.35 6.22 -1.52
CA LEU A 55 -4.47 7.53 -2.14
C LEU A 55 -3.86 8.57 -1.20
N HIS A 56 -2.63 8.98 -1.50
CA HIS A 56 -1.97 10.05 -0.78
C HIS A 56 -2.59 11.39 -1.20
N LYS A 57 -3.27 12.05 -0.28
CA LYS A 57 -3.86 13.38 -0.48
C LYS A 57 -3.03 14.48 0.19
N GLY A 58 -2.02 14.06 0.94
CA GLY A 58 -1.36 14.88 1.93
C GLY A 58 -0.62 16.04 1.32
N THR A 59 -0.61 17.13 2.07
CA THR A 59 0.29 18.27 1.85
C THR A 59 1.18 18.41 3.08
N SER A 60 2.16 19.30 3.05
CA SER A 60 3.01 19.58 4.22
C SER A 60 2.20 19.99 5.47
N SER A 61 1.02 20.60 5.31
CA SER A 61 0.15 21.02 6.42
C SER A 61 -0.87 19.96 6.86
N THR A 62 -1.24 19.04 5.97
CA THR A 62 -2.20 17.96 6.26
C THR A 62 -1.64 16.66 5.69
N PRO A 63 -0.66 16.02 6.36
CA PRO A 63 -0.01 14.84 5.84
C PRO A 63 -0.98 13.65 5.82
N GLY A 64 -0.75 12.70 4.92
CA GLY A 64 -1.46 11.42 4.89
C GLY A 64 -2.42 11.25 3.72
N GLY A 65 -3.35 10.31 3.87
CA GLY A 65 -4.25 9.90 2.79
C GLY A 65 -5.26 8.86 3.24
N ASN A 66 -5.87 8.20 2.27
CA ASN A 66 -6.82 7.12 2.51
C ASN A 66 -6.24 5.79 2.05
N LYS A 67 -6.31 4.79 2.92
CA LYS A 67 -5.99 3.40 2.62
C LYS A 67 -7.27 2.62 2.40
N TYR A 68 -7.28 1.80 1.37
CA TYR A 68 -8.42 0.96 0.98
C TYR A 68 -7.95 -0.48 0.83
N HIS A 69 -8.60 -1.43 1.49
CA HIS A 69 -8.25 -2.85 1.36
C HIS A 69 -9.44 -3.78 1.58
N ALA A 70 -9.30 -5.02 1.13
CA ALA A 70 -10.19 -6.11 1.50
C ALA A 70 -9.43 -7.09 2.41
N ARG A 71 -10.03 -7.47 3.55
CA ARG A 71 -9.45 -8.43 4.50
C ARG A 71 -10.38 -9.59 4.78
N GLY A 72 -9.81 -10.79 4.90
CA GLY A 72 -10.54 -12.00 5.26
C GLY A 72 -10.74 -12.09 6.78
N ILE A 73 -11.96 -12.40 7.22
CA ILE A 73 -12.34 -12.68 8.61
C ILE A 73 -13.28 -13.89 8.61
N GLY A 74 -12.85 -14.99 9.26
CA GLY A 74 -13.74 -16.14 9.51
C GLY A 74 -14.35 -16.77 8.27
N GLY A 75 -13.62 -16.79 7.14
CA GLY A 75 -14.10 -17.33 5.86
C GLY A 75 -14.88 -16.34 4.99
N TRP A 76 -15.07 -15.10 5.45
CA TRP A 76 -15.72 -14.02 4.72
C TRP A 76 -14.74 -12.88 4.48
N TRP A 77 -15.07 -11.98 3.57
CA TRP A 77 -14.27 -10.80 3.29
C TRP A 77 -15.03 -9.53 3.63
N ILE A 78 -14.31 -8.54 4.17
CA ILE A 78 -14.83 -7.20 4.45
C ILE A 78 -13.91 -6.13 3.86
N ALA A 79 -14.50 -5.01 3.45
CA ALA A 79 -13.75 -3.83 3.04
C ALA A 79 -13.33 -3.01 4.27
N GLY A 80 -12.16 -2.39 4.18
CA GLY A 80 -11.64 -1.44 5.16
C GLY A 80 -11.13 -0.19 4.44
N HIS A 81 -11.64 0.96 4.87
CA HIS A 81 -11.39 2.25 4.23
C HIS A 81 -11.05 3.26 5.32
N GLU A 82 -9.76 3.57 5.49
CA GLU A 82 -9.28 4.31 6.66
C GLU A 82 -8.41 5.50 6.25
N ALA A 83 -8.63 6.65 6.89
CA ALA A 83 -7.70 7.76 6.80
C ALA A 83 -6.46 7.43 7.64
N THR A 84 -5.27 7.68 7.10
CA THR A 84 -4.00 7.39 7.78
C THR A 84 -2.92 8.42 7.48
N THR A 85 -2.19 8.79 8.52
CA THR A 85 -0.93 9.54 8.45
C THR A 85 0.28 8.64 8.70
N GLY A 86 0.05 7.34 8.92
CA GLY A 86 1.05 6.40 9.43
C GLY A 86 1.37 5.26 8.46
N ILE A 87 1.18 5.44 7.15
CA ILE A 87 1.36 4.35 6.16
C ILE A 87 2.73 3.66 6.31
N PHE A 88 3.81 4.43 6.51
CA PHE A 88 5.17 3.89 6.69
C PHE A 88 5.42 3.21 8.04
N ALA A 89 4.53 3.40 9.02
CA ALA A 89 4.61 2.78 10.33
C ALA A 89 3.77 1.48 10.42
N GLU A 90 3.09 1.09 9.34
CA GLU A 90 2.25 -0.10 9.35
C GLU A 90 3.08 -1.38 9.40
N ASN A 91 2.64 -2.31 10.25
CA ASN A 91 3.28 -3.62 10.39
C ASN A 91 3.28 -4.36 9.05
N PHE A 92 4.39 -5.04 8.79
CA PHE A 92 4.62 -5.85 7.59
C PHE A 92 4.59 -5.10 6.26
N LEU A 93 4.52 -3.75 6.24
CA LEU A 93 4.69 -3.00 5.00
C LEU A 93 6.00 -3.42 4.31
N CYS A 94 5.91 -3.72 3.02
CA CYS A 94 7.02 -4.18 2.19
C CYS A 94 7.46 -3.06 1.24
N VAL A 95 6.53 -2.56 0.42
CA VAL A 95 6.80 -1.53 -0.60
C VAL A 95 5.51 -0.76 -0.90
N ILE A 96 5.66 0.52 -1.26
CA ILE A 96 4.58 1.37 -1.80
C ILE A 96 4.89 1.67 -3.27
N ILE A 97 3.95 1.36 -4.17
CA ILE A 97 4.13 1.44 -5.62
C ILE A 97 3.19 2.51 -6.17
N GLN A 98 3.72 3.65 -6.61
CA GLN A 98 2.93 4.70 -7.25
C GLN A 98 2.45 4.24 -8.62
N ILE A 99 1.13 4.29 -8.85
CA ILE A 99 0.51 3.86 -10.11
C ILE A 99 -0.15 5.00 -10.89
N ALA A 100 -0.48 6.13 -10.26
CA ALA A 100 -1.05 7.29 -10.94
C ALA A 100 -0.94 8.58 -10.12
N THR A 101 -1.14 9.71 -10.79
CA THR A 101 -1.44 11.00 -10.15
C THR A 101 -2.90 11.35 -10.41
N ILE A 102 -3.70 11.46 -9.34
CA ILE A 102 -5.15 11.69 -9.40
C ILE A 102 -5.44 13.16 -9.11
N PRO A 103 -6.02 13.94 -10.03
CA PRO A 103 -6.34 15.33 -9.75
C PRO A 103 -7.28 15.46 -8.55
N PRO A 104 -7.15 16.51 -7.69
CA PRO A 104 -8.00 16.70 -6.52
C PRO A 104 -9.50 16.64 -6.81
N SER A 105 -9.93 17.14 -7.98
CA SER A 105 -11.32 17.11 -8.42
C SER A 105 -11.88 15.69 -8.65
N ALA A 106 -11.03 14.68 -8.79
CA ALA A 106 -11.41 13.28 -8.97
C ALA A 106 -11.27 12.44 -7.69
N HIS A 107 -10.85 13.02 -6.55
CA HIS A 107 -10.63 12.26 -5.31
C HIS A 107 -11.92 11.63 -4.77
N GLU A 108 -13.05 12.34 -4.85
CA GLU A 108 -14.36 11.80 -4.46
C GLU A 108 -14.76 10.63 -5.37
N ARG A 109 -14.55 10.79 -6.68
CA ARG A 109 -14.83 9.73 -7.65
C ARG A 109 -13.97 8.48 -7.42
N VAL A 110 -12.69 8.65 -7.08
CA VAL A 110 -11.83 7.53 -6.68
C VAL A 110 -12.38 6.85 -5.43
N ASP A 111 -12.82 7.59 -4.42
CA ASP A 111 -13.41 7.02 -3.20
C ASP A 111 -14.67 6.19 -3.51
N GLU A 112 -15.55 6.68 -4.39
CA GLU A 112 -16.72 5.93 -4.88
C GLU A 112 -16.32 4.62 -5.58
N ILE A 113 -15.31 4.66 -6.45
CA ILE A 113 -14.81 3.48 -7.16
C ILE A 113 -14.23 2.46 -6.18
N MET A 114 -13.44 2.90 -5.19
CA MET A 114 -12.87 2.03 -4.16
C MET A 114 -13.97 1.31 -3.36
N ARG A 115 -15.12 1.96 -3.13
CA ARG A 115 -16.26 1.42 -2.38
C ARG A 115 -17.27 0.66 -3.23
N SER A 116 -17.10 0.65 -4.56
CA SER A 116 -18.11 0.13 -5.50
C SER A 116 -18.44 -1.36 -5.35
N TYR A 117 -17.62 -2.11 -4.62
CA TYR A 117 -17.81 -3.54 -4.36
C TYR A 117 -18.11 -3.87 -2.90
N ASP A 118 -18.25 -2.89 -2.00
CA ASP A 118 -18.40 -3.13 -0.55
C ASP A 118 -19.54 -4.13 -0.24
N ASP A 119 -20.69 -3.96 -0.87
CA ASP A 119 -21.88 -4.81 -0.67
C ASP A 119 -21.85 -6.14 -1.45
N SER A 120 -20.90 -6.31 -2.38
CA SER A 120 -20.83 -7.48 -3.28
C SER A 120 -19.50 -8.22 -3.22
N LEU A 121 -18.64 -7.87 -2.27
CA LEU A 121 -17.26 -8.32 -2.17
C LEU A 121 -17.16 -9.87 -2.09
N ASN A 122 -18.06 -10.49 -1.32
CA ASN A 122 -18.13 -11.95 -1.19
C ASN A 122 -18.77 -12.67 -2.39
N SER A 123 -19.32 -11.93 -3.36
CA SER A 123 -19.83 -12.48 -4.61
C SER A 123 -18.78 -12.48 -5.73
N ILE A 124 -17.60 -11.88 -5.50
CA ILE A 124 -16.51 -11.85 -6.47
C ILE A 124 -15.89 -13.26 -6.57
N PRO A 125 -15.84 -13.88 -7.76
CA PRO A 125 -15.23 -15.19 -7.93
C PRO A 125 -13.75 -15.20 -7.54
N GLY A 126 -13.33 -16.16 -6.71
CA GLY A 126 -11.93 -16.28 -6.29
C GLY A 126 -11.44 -15.13 -5.41
N MET A 127 -12.34 -14.46 -4.70
CA MET A 127 -12.06 -13.27 -3.92
C MET A 127 -10.82 -13.41 -3.02
N THR A 128 -9.88 -12.49 -3.21
CA THR A 128 -8.69 -12.24 -2.38
C THR A 128 -8.39 -10.75 -2.39
N CYS A 129 -7.61 -10.24 -1.43
CA CYS A 129 -7.21 -8.82 -1.45
C CYS A 129 -6.59 -8.41 -2.80
N ARG A 130 -5.79 -9.29 -3.42
CA ARG A 130 -5.23 -9.08 -4.76
C ARG A 130 -6.34 -8.98 -5.81
N VAL A 131 -7.25 -9.95 -5.84
CA VAL A 131 -8.38 -9.94 -6.79
C VAL A 131 -9.23 -8.67 -6.65
N TRP A 132 -9.49 -8.20 -5.42
CA TRP A 132 -10.20 -6.92 -5.20
C TRP A 132 -9.43 -5.72 -5.74
N ILE A 133 -8.10 -5.66 -5.55
CA ILE A 133 -7.27 -4.62 -6.16
C ILE A 133 -7.43 -4.63 -7.68
N LEU A 134 -7.35 -5.81 -8.32
CA LEU A 134 -7.39 -5.90 -9.79
C LEU A 134 -8.76 -5.52 -10.36
N VAL A 135 -9.87 -5.88 -9.72
CA VAL A 135 -11.22 -5.48 -10.20
C VAL A 135 -11.49 -4.00 -10.00
N VAL A 136 -11.00 -3.41 -8.90
CA VAL A 136 -11.09 -1.95 -8.67
C VAL A 136 -10.16 -1.20 -9.62
N LEU A 137 -8.94 -1.72 -9.87
CA LEU A 137 -8.01 -1.16 -10.85
C LEU A 137 -8.63 -1.14 -12.25
N ARG A 138 -9.36 -2.18 -12.65
CA ARG A 138 -10.11 -2.19 -13.91
C ARG A 138 -11.08 -1.01 -14.00
N LYS A 139 -11.86 -0.75 -12.96
CA LYS A 139 -12.76 0.41 -12.94
C LYS A 139 -12.02 1.74 -13.04
N LEU A 140 -10.89 1.88 -12.35
CA LEU A 140 -10.05 3.08 -12.46
C LEU A 140 -9.52 3.30 -13.88
N ILE A 141 -9.15 2.22 -14.58
CA ILE A 141 -8.72 2.26 -15.98
C ILE A 141 -9.88 2.61 -16.91
N ASP A 142 -11.03 1.99 -16.72
CA ASP A 142 -12.23 2.22 -17.54
C ASP A 142 -12.72 3.69 -17.42
N GLU A 143 -12.45 4.34 -16.29
CA GLU A 143 -12.74 5.77 -16.07
C GLU A 143 -11.58 6.72 -16.43
N GLY A 144 -10.47 6.19 -16.97
CA GLY A 144 -9.32 6.99 -17.39
C GLY A 144 -8.54 7.63 -16.23
N LEU A 145 -8.69 7.12 -15.02
CA LEU A 145 -8.00 7.62 -13.81
C LEU A 145 -6.62 6.96 -13.63
N VAL A 146 -6.40 5.79 -14.22
CA VAL A 146 -5.12 5.07 -14.24
C VAL A 146 -4.93 4.50 -15.65
N HIS A 147 -3.70 4.57 -16.20
CA HIS A 147 -3.40 3.99 -17.51
C HIS A 147 -2.38 2.87 -17.36
N CYS A 148 -2.81 1.62 -17.52
CA CYS A 148 -1.93 0.46 -17.57
C CYS A 148 -2.63 -0.77 -18.18
N ASP A 149 -1.83 -1.78 -18.51
CA ASP A 149 -2.33 -3.15 -18.62
C ASP A 149 -2.39 -3.79 -17.22
N ILE A 150 -3.51 -4.43 -16.89
CA ILE A 150 -3.71 -5.02 -15.55
C ILE A 150 -2.78 -6.20 -15.31
N GLY A 151 -2.54 -7.04 -16.31
CA GLY A 151 -1.67 -8.21 -16.17
C GLY A 151 -0.23 -7.79 -15.95
N GLU A 152 0.25 -6.82 -16.72
CA GLU A 152 1.58 -6.24 -16.51
C GLU A 152 1.66 -5.50 -15.17
N SER A 153 0.60 -4.81 -14.73
CA SER A 153 0.56 -4.13 -13.42
C SER A 153 0.64 -5.12 -12.24
N GLU A 154 -0.06 -6.26 -12.33
CA GLU A 154 0.02 -7.33 -11.32
C GLU A 154 1.45 -7.91 -11.25
N LYS A 155 2.06 -8.18 -12.40
CA LYS A 155 3.44 -8.66 -12.49
C LYS A 155 4.44 -7.64 -11.95
N ASP A 156 4.27 -6.37 -12.28
CA ASP A 156 5.10 -5.26 -11.79
C ASP A 156 5.07 -5.20 -10.25
N CYS A 157 3.88 -5.33 -9.66
CA CYS A 157 3.72 -5.39 -8.20
C CYS A 157 4.45 -6.60 -7.59
N PHE A 158 4.33 -7.78 -8.19
CA PHE A 158 5.04 -8.97 -7.71
C PHE A 158 6.56 -8.83 -7.76
N GLU A 159 7.09 -8.27 -8.84
CA GLU A 159 8.53 -8.06 -8.99
C GLU A 159 9.07 -7.14 -7.90
N PHE A 160 8.43 -5.98 -7.67
CA PHE A 160 8.82 -5.07 -6.57
C PHE A 160 8.63 -5.71 -5.19
N GLY A 161 7.52 -6.43 -4.98
CA GLY A 161 7.26 -7.13 -3.72
C GLY A 161 8.36 -8.15 -3.41
N ASN A 162 8.73 -8.98 -4.37
CA ASN A 162 9.79 -9.98 -4.19
C ASN A 162 11.16 -9.32 -3.96
N GLU A 163 11.48 -8.26 -4.73
CA GLU A 163 12.73 -7.50 -4.60
C GLU A 163 12.93 -6.95 -3.18
N HIS A 164 11.88 -6.41 -2.57
CA HIS A 164 11.96 -5.75 -1.26
C HIS A 164 11.55 -6.65 -0.08
N SER A 165 11.08 -7.87 -0.33
CA SER A 165 10.60 -8.78 0.72
C SER A 165 11.67 -9.15 1.77
N ALA A 166 12.93 -9.28 1.35
CA ALA A 166 14.02 -9.62 2.25
C ALA A 166 14.35 -8.47 3.23
N THR A 167 14.45 -7.23 2.74
CA THR A 167 14.68 -6.04 3.58
C THR A 167 13.45 -5.74 4.44
N ALA A 168 12.25 -6.07 3.93
CA ALA A 168 11.03 -6.04 4.71
C ALA A 168 11.08 -7.01 5.92
N SER A 169 11.46 -8.28 5.71
CA SER A 169 11.63 -9.29 6.78
C SER A 169 12.70 -8.86 7.79
N ALA A 170 13.81 -8.27 7.33
CA ALA A 170 14.86 -7.71 8.19
C ALA A 170 14.48 -6.41 8.93
N ASN A 171 13.25 -5.91 8.75
CA ASN A 171 12.76 -4.66 9.34
C ASN A 171 13.61 -3.40 9.03
N GLU A 172 14.21 -3.33 7.84
CA GLU A 172 14.91 -2.13 7.37
C GLU A 172 13.94 -0.96 7.10
N GLN A 173 14.09 0.14 7.84
CA GLN A 173 13.19 1.30 7.78
C GLN A 173 13.88 2.55 7.18
N PRO A 174 13.16 3.39 6.41
CA PRO A 174 11.75 3.26 6.02
C PRO A 174 11.58 2.29 4.84
N ARG A 175 10.34 1.85 4.60
CA ARG A 175 10.03 1.00 3.44
C ARG A 175 10.10 1.80 2.14
N PRO A 176 10.56 1.19 1.03
CA PRO A 176 10.75 1.89 -0.22
C PRO A 176 9.42 2.34 -0.84
N VAL A 177 9.48 3.49 -1.52
CA VAL A 177 8.47 3.96 -2.46
C VAL A 177 9.07 3.86 -3.86
N VAL A 178 8.37 3.20 -4.76
CA VAL A 178 8.77 3.04 -6.15
C VAL A 178 7.68 3.54 -7.08
N LYS A 179 8.02 3.85 -8.33
CA LYS A 179 7.04 4.13 -9.37
C LYS A 179 6.84 2.87 -10.20
N SER A 180 5.58 2.58 -10.50
CA SER A 180 5.25 1.49 -11.43
C SER A 180 5.96 1.71 -12.76
N ARG A 181 6.43 0.61 -13.36
CA ARG A 181 7.08 0.62 -14.68
C ARG A 181 6.05 0.62 -15.81
N VAL A 182 4.79 0.35 -15.51
CA VAL A 182 3.73 0.07 -16.50
C VAL A 182 2.45 0.89 -16.28
N CYS A 183 2.36 1.67 -15.20
CA CYS A 183 1.23 2.54 -14.91
C CYS A 183 1.58 4.03 -14.96
N SER A 184 0.62 4.86 -15.38
CA SER A 184 0.67 6.32 -15.30
C SER A 184 -0.68 6.97 -15.00
#